data_AF-A0A1Y5DIF7-F1
#
_entry.id   AF-A0A1Y5DIF7-F1
#
_cell.length_a   1.000
_cell.length_b   1.000
_cell.length_c   1.000
_cell.angle_alpha   90.00
_cell.angle_beta   90.00
_cell.angle_gamma   90.00
#
_symmetry.space_group_name_H-M   'P 1'
#
loop_
_entity.id
_entity.type
_entity.pdbx_description
1 polymer ?
#
loop_
_entity_poly.entity_id
_entity_poly.type
_entity_poly.pdbx_seq_one_letter_code
_entity_poly.pdbx_strand_id
1 'polypeptide(L)'
;MGVQLEDRTTIDMFVAAKIGRPRSNPYARDVQIRVNKREQRMRDKGNGMRRMEVKMPKELVDLLDAYAAQHDCSRTEVVALSIREWFAMLEKNND
;
A
#
# COMPACT_ATOMS: atom_id res chain seq x y z
N MET A 1 40.53 -34.21 -2.51
CA MET A 1 40.06 -33.48 -1.32
C MET A 1 38.79 -34.14 -0.86
N GLY A 2 38.82 -34.83 0.28
CA GLY A 2 37.64 -35.53 0.82
C GLY A 2 36.66 -34.51 1.38
N VAL A 3 35.41 -34.56 0.91
CA VAL A 3 34.31 -33.77 1.46
C VAL A 3 34.05 -34.31 2.87
N GLN A 4 34.35 -33.49 3.89
CA GLN A 4 33.94 -33.79 5.26
C GLN A 4 32.41 -33.72 5.31
N LEU A 5 31.77 -34.86 5.55
CA LEU A 5 30.36 -34.90 5.95
C LEU A 5 30.29 -34.24 7.34
N GLU A 6 29.82 -33.00 7.41
CA GLU A 6 29.51 -32.38 8.69
C GLU A 6 28.51 -33.29 9.44
N ASP A 7 28.86 -33.62 10.68
CA ASP A 7 28.04 -34.42 11.59
C ASP A 7 26.70 -33.70 11.83
N ARG A 8 25.69 -34.03 11.02
CA ARG A 8 24.35 -33.41 11.08
C ARG A 8 23.57 -33.77 12.34
N THR A 9 24.10 -34.66 13.18
CA THR A 9 23.45 -35.20 14.38
C THR A 9 23.85 -34.49 15.66
N THR A 10 24.93 -33.72 15.67
CA THR A 10 25.35 -32.98 16.88
C THR A 10 24.67 -31.61 16.87
N ILE A 11 23.66 -31.45 17.72
CA ILE A 11 23.05 -30.15 17.99
C ILE A 11 24.13 -29.28 18.63
N ASP A 12 24.54 -28.22 17.93
CA ASP A 12 25.52 -27.27 18.45
C ASP A 12 24.93 -26.53 19.66
N MET A 13 25.36 -26.94 20.86
CA MET A 13 24.89 -26.39 22.14
C MET A 13 25.40 -24.97 22.41
N PHE A 14 26.32 -24.45 21.59
CA PHE A 14 26.89 -23.11 21.73
C PHE A 14 26.32 -22.11 20.70
N VAL A 15 25.43 -22.56 19.81
CA VAL A 15 24.71 -21.66 18.90
C VAL A 15 23.65 -20.88 19.66
N ALA A 16 23.80 -19.55 19.68
CA ALA A 16 22.76 -18.65 20.17
C ALA A 16 21.45 -18.91 19.42
N ALA A 17 20.32 -18.95 20.14
CA ALA A 17 19.01 -19.17 19.55
C ALA A 17 18.78 -18.14 18.43
N LYS A 18 18.54 -18.61 17.21
CA LYS A 18 18.18 -17.73 16.09
C LYS A 18 16.91 -16.97 16.49
N ILE A 19 17.03 -15.66 16.70
CA ILE A 19 15.89 -14.78 16.96
C ILE A 19 15.00 -14.85 15.72
N GLY A 20 14.01 -15.73 15.76
CA GLY A 20 13.04 -15.88 14.70
C GLY A 20 12.23 -14.60 14.53
N ARG A 21 11.62 -14.44 13.36
CA ARG A 21 10.61 -13.39 13.12
C ARG A 21 9.53 -13.53 14.21
N PRO A 22 9.23 -12.48 15.01
CA PRO A 22 8.12 -12.54 15.95
C PRO A 22 6.86 -12.97 15.21
N ARG A 23 6.26 -14.09 15.63
CA ARG A 23 5.29 -14.86 14.82
C ARG A 23 3.90 -14.24 14.71
N SER A 24 3.63 -13.15 15.41
CA SER A 24 2.36 -12.44 15.30
C SER A 24 2.54 -11.03 15.85
N ASN A 25 1.78 -10.09 15.30
CA ASN A 25 1.65 -8.76 15.90
C ASN A 25 1.22 -8.95 17.39
N PRO A 26 1.88 -8.30 18.36
CA PRO A 26 1.53 -8.41 19.78
C PRO A 26 0.11 -7.91 20.10
N TYR A 27 -0.51 -7.17 19.17
CA TYR A 27 -1.85 -6.64 19.31
C TYR A 27 -2.91 -7.56 18.69
N ALA A 28 -4.08 -7.62 19.35
CA ALA A 28 -5.29 -8.17 18.76
C ALA A 28 -5.66 -7.46 17.44
N ARG A 29 -6.34 -8.17 16.54
CA ARG A 29 -6.61 -7.70 15.16
C ARG A 29 -7.32 -6.34 15.10
N ASP A 30 -8.25 -6.08 16.01
CA ASP A 30 -8.98 -4.80 16.06
C ASP A 30 -8.08 -3.61 16.44
N VAL A 31 -7.11 -3.87 17.32
CA VAL A 31 -6.10 -2.88 17.70
C VAL A 31 -5.14 -2.66 16.54
N GLN A 32 -4.71 -3.74 15.88
CA GLN A 32 -3.85 -3.66 14.69
C GLN A 32 -4.48 -2.85 13.56
N ILE A 33 -5.75 -3.06 13.24
CA ILE A 33 -6.46 -2.29 12.20
C ILE A 33 -6.48 -0.80 12.55
N ARG A 34 -6.74 -0.45 13.82
CA ARG A 34 -6.73 0.95 14.28
C ARG A 34 -5.35 1.59 14.17
N VAL A 35 -4.30 0.89 14.60
CA VAL A 35 -2.91 1.36 14.51
C VAL A 35 -2.51 1.58 13.06
N ASN A 36 -2.73 0.58 12.19
CA ASN A 36 -2.41 0.67 10.77
C ASN A 36 -3.13 1.86 10.09
N LYS A 37 -4.42 2.05 10.39
CA LYS A 37 -5.20 3.17 9.84
C LYS A 37 -4.69 4.53 10.33
N ARG A 38 -4.20 4.62 11.57
CA ARG A 38 -3.57 5.83 12.10
C ARG A 38 -2.26 6.13 11.40
N GLU A 39 -1.40 5.12 11.22
CA GLU A 39 -0.13 5.26 10.52
C GLU A 39 -0.32 5.65 9.05
N GLN A 40 -1.31 5.06 8.37
CA GLN A 40 -1.68 5.44 7.00
C GLN A 40 -2.03 6.94 6.94
N ARG A 41 -2.91 7.41 7.83
CA ARG A 41 -3.27 8.85 7.89
C ARG A 41 -2.08 9.75 8.19
N MET A 42 -1.17 9.33 9.08
CA MET A 42 0.03 10.11 9.40
C MET A 42 0.99 10.18 8.20
N ARG A 43 1.16 9.06 7.48
CA ARG A 43 1.96 9.00 6.25
C ARG A 43 1.37 9.88 5.15
N ASP A 44 0.05 9.79 4.95
CA ASP A 44 -0.65 10.61 3.96
C ASP A 44 -0.50 12.11 4.28
N LYS A 45 -0.64 12.48 5.55
CA LYS A 45 -0.41 13.86 6.02
C LYS A 45 1.03 14.31 5.81
N GLY A 46 2.01 13.45 6.09
CA GLY A 46 3.43 13.75 5.86
C GLY A 46 3.76 13.96 4.39
N ASN A 47 3.08 13.24 3.49
CA ASN A 47 3.22 13.36 2.04
C ASN A 47 2.37 14.49 1.43
N GLY A 48 1.71 15.32 2.25
CA GLY A 48 0.85 16.41 1.78
C GLY A 48 -0.46 15.98 1.13
N MET A 49 -0.82 14.69 1.20
CA MET A 49 -2.05 14.17 0.60
C MET A 49 -3.26 14.53 1.48
N ARG A 50 -4.34 15.00 0.84
CA ARG A 50 -5.63 15.26 1.50
C ARG A 50 -6.69 14.29 0.98
N ARG A 51 -7.48 13.73 1.89
CA ARG A 51 -8.60 12.85 1.53
C ARG A 51 -9.81 13.72 1.19
N MET A 52 -10.37 13.50 0.01
CA MET A 52 -11.60 14.14 -0.46
C MET A 52 -12.70 13.07 -0.52
N GLU A 53 -13.83 13.32 0.12
CA GLU A 53 -15.00 12.43 0.09
C GLU A 53 -16.08 13.11 -0.76
N VAL A 54 -16.49 12.46 -1.85
CA VAL A 54 -17.40 13.02 -2.86
C VAL A 54 -18.52 12.02 -3.17
N LYS A 55 -19.75 12.51 -3.29
CA LYS A 55 -20.88 11.74 -3.83
C LYS A 55 -20.93 11.92 -5.34
N MET A 56 -20.87 10.83 -6.09
CA MET A 56 -20.91 10.83 -7.54
C MET A 56 -21.99 9.87 -8.05
N PRO A 57 -22.55 10.08 -9.26
CA PRO A 57 -23.43 9.13 -9.90
C PRO A 57 -22.75 7.76 -10.06
N LYS A 58 -23.51 6.68 -9.87
CA LYS A 58 -22.98 5.31 -9.97
C LYS A 58 -22.41 5.01 -11.36
N GLU A 59 -23.11 5.42 -12.40
CA GLU A 59 -22.70 5.22 -13.81
C GLU A 59 -21.31 5.79 -14.08
N LEU A 60 -21.01 6.97 -13.52
CA LEU A 60 -19.70 7.60 -13.66
C LEU A 60 -18.60 6.81 -12.95
N VAL A 61 -18.90 6.27 -11.76
CA VAL A 61 -17.96 5.43 -11.01
C VAL A 61 -17.68 4.13 -11.77
N ASP A 62 -18.71 3.51 -12.34
CA ASP A 62 -18.59 2.28 -13.11
C ASP A 62 -17.71 2.50 -14.37
N LEU A 63 -17.86 3.64 -15.05
CA LEU A 63 -16.99 4.03 -16.17
C LEU A 63 -15.52 4.23 -15.74
N LEU A 64 -15.30 4.88 -14.60
CA LEU A 64 -13.96 5.08 -14.05
C LEU A 64 -13.31 3.75 -13.67
N ASP A 65 -14.06 2.83 -13.08
CA ASP A 65 -13.58 1.49 -12.71
C ASP A 65 -13.27 0.64 -13.96
N ALA A 66 -14.07 0.75 -15.02
CA ALA A 66 -13.80 0.08 -16.30
C ALA A 66 -12.51 0.61 -16.96
N TYR A 67 -12.31 1.93 -16.96
CA TYR A 67 -11.07 2.54 -17.46
C TYR A 67 -9.85 2.14 -16.63
N ALA A 68 -9.99 2.17 -15.29
CA ALA A 68 -8.94 1.74 -14.37
C ALA A 68 -8.51 0.29 -14.61
N ALA A 69 -9.47 -0.61 -14.83
CA ALA A 69 -9.20 -2.02 -15.12
C ALA A 69 -8.49 -2.24 -16.46
N GLN A 70 -8.80 -1.43 -17.48
CA GLN A 70 -8.15 -1.53 -18.80
C GLN A 70 -6.69 -1.07 -18.77
N HIS A 71 -6.37 -0.10 -17.91
CA HIS A 71 -5.05 0.55 -17.85
C HIS A 71 -4.18 0.09 -16.67
N ASP A 72 -4.60 -0.95 -15.94
CA ASP A 72 -3.93 -1.48 -14.74
C ASP A 72 -3.56 -0.39 -13.73
N CYS A 73 -4.46 0.58 -13.54
CA CYS A 73 -4.25 1.73 -12.67
C CYS A 73 -5.31 1.80 -11.57
N SER A 74 -5.01 2.51 -10.49
CA SER A 74 -5.99 2.66 -9.41
C SER A 74 -7.06 3.69 -9.78
N ARG A 75 -8.30 3.48 -9.34
CA ARG A 75 -9.38 4.48 -9.52
C ARG A 75 -8.97 5.89 -9.08
N THR A 76 -8.17 5.99 -8.01
CA THR A 76 -7.66 7.26 -7.50
C THR A 76 -6.73 7.96 -8.49
N GLU A 77 -5.88 7.20 -9.20
CA GLU A 77 -5.00 7.74 -10.24
C GLU A 77 -5.80 8.27 -11.42
N VAL A 78 -6.81 7.54 -11.89
CA VAL A 78 -7.68 7.98 -12.99
C VAL A 78 -8.33 9.32 -12.66
N VAL A 79 -8.92 9.45 -11.47
CA VAL A 79 -9.56 10.69 -11.03
C VAL A 79 -8.55 11.85 -10.94
N ALA A 80 -7.35 11.60 -10.40
CA ALA A 80 -6.31 12.62 -10.31
C ALA A 80 -5.84 13.10 -11.70
N LEU A 81 -5.70 12.18 -12.66
CA LEU A 81 -5.35 12.50 -14.04
C LEU A 81 -6.43 13.34 -14.71
N SER A 82 -7.71 12.92 -14.61
CA SER A 82 -8.84 13.66 -15.20
C SER A 82 -8.96 15.09 -14.65
N ILE A 83 -8.81 15.27 -13.34
CA ILE A 83 -8.86 16.60 -12.71
C ILE A 83 -7.70 17.46 -13.21
N ARG A 84 -6.49 16.91 -13.29
CA ARG A 84 -5.30 17.62 -13.78
C ARG A 84 -5.45 18.06 -15.24
N GLU A 85 -5.93 17.17 -16.10
CA GLU A 85 -6.17 17.49 -17.51
C GLU A 85 -7.25 18.55 -17.67
N TRP A 86 -8.33 18.47 -16.88
CA TRP A 86 -9.40 19.47 -16.89
C TRP A 86 -8.90 20.88 -16.52
N PHE A 87 -8.05 21.00 -15.49
CA PHE A 87 -7.42 22.28 -15.15
C PHE A 87 -6.48 22.77 -16.25
N ALA A 88 -5.69 21.89 -16.86
CA ALA A 88 -4.81 22.27 -17.96
C ALA A 88 -5.58 22.76 -19.20
N MET A 89 -6.76 22.20 -19.48
CA MET A 89 -7.65 22.69 -20.54
C MET A 89 -8.25 24.06 -20.20
N LEU A 90 -8.61 24.29 -18.93
CA LEU A 90 -9.12 25.59 -18.48
C LEU A 90 -8.09 26.70 -18.63
N GLU A 91 -6.83 26.45 -18.24
CA GLU A 91 -5.74 27.42 -18.38
C GLU A 91 -5.53 27.81 -19.84
N LYS A 92 -5.51 26.83 -20.76
CA LYS A 92 -5.37 27.09 -22.22
C LYS A 92 -6.51 27.88 -22.85
N ASN A 93 -7.70 27.85 -22.27
CA ASN A 93 -8.86 28.57 -22.79
C ASN A 93 -8.95 30.00 -22.23
N ASN A 94 -8.16 30.32 -21.21
CA ASN A 94 -8.13 31.63 -20.55
C ASN A 94 -6.97 32.51 -21.03
N ASP A 95 -6.01 31.93 -21.75
CA ASP A 95 -4.96 32.61 -22.52
C ASP A 95 -5.45 32.89 -23.96
#